data_AF-A0A6A8GFG2-F1
#
_entry.id   AF-A0A6A8GFG2-F1
#
_cell.length_a   1.000
_cell.length_b   1.000
_cell.length_c   1.000
_cell.angle_alpha   90.00
_cell.angle_beta   90.00
_cell.angle_gamma   90.00
#
_symmetry.space_group_name_H-M   'P 1'
#
loop_
_entity.id
_entity.type
_entity.pdbx_description
1 polymer ?
#
loop_
_entity_poly.entity_id
_entity_poly.type
_entity_poly.pdbx_seq_one_letter_code
_entity_poly.pdbx_strand_id
1 'polypeptide(L)'
;MPLRYVFRVRFRLDTAPGVGTDPREFETVVRVTPPEPGESGWMLFRDALWRGEVNDPVYACQLAESWLDVPVVSCEFAELRTDEEDLTALREAIAAELDEFNAESVRDVLHKYFGSAIHVESADRED
;
A
#
# COMPACT_ATOMS: atom_id res chain seq x y z
N MET A 1 5.15 8.69 -12.95
CA MET A 1 5.60 7.44 -12.30
C MET A 1 4.36 6.63 -11.96
N PRO A 2 4.34 5.31 -12.24
CA PRO A 2 3.20 4.44 -11.93
C PRO A 2 2.79 4.51 -10.47
N LEU A 3 1.49 4.40 -10.21
CA LEU A 3 0.92 4.32 -8.88
C LEU A 3 1.53 3.15 -8.06
N ARG A 4 1.95 3.43 -6.83
CA ARG A 4 2.54 2.46 -5.90
C ARG A 4 2.09 2.68 -4.47
N TYR A 5 1.73 1.58 -3.80
CA TYR A 5 1.59 1.55 -2.35
C TYR A 5 2.94 1.35 -1.68
N VAL A 6 3.26 2.20 -0.72
CA VAL A 6 4.50 2.13 0.06
C VAL A 6 4.19 1.60 1.45
N PHE A 7 4.87 0.52 1.83
CA PHE A 7 4.76 -0.09 3.15
C PHE A 7 6.12 -0.10 3.84
N ARG A 8 6.12 0.13 5.15
CA ARG A 8 7.26 -0.16 6.03
C ARG A 8 7.04 -1.53 6.65
N VAL A 9 7.98 -2.43 6.42
CA VAL A 9 7.87 -3.81 6.86
C VAL A 9 9.03 -4.14 7.78
N ARG A 10 8.70 -4.65 8.97
CA ARG A 10 9.68 -5.25 9.88
C ARG A 10 9.59 -6.76 9.80
N PHE A 11 10.73 -7.40 9.63
CA PHE A 11 10.80 -8.84 9.44
C PHE A 11 11.98 -9.46 10.19
N ARG A 12 11.96 -10.78 10.30
CA ARG A 12 13.04 -11.59 10.85
C ARG A 12 13.58 -12.52 9.78
N LEU A 13 14.83 -12.94 9.93
CA LEU A 13 15.39 -13.99 9.09
C LEU A 13 15.03 -15.35 9.69
N ASP A 14 14.57 -16.29 8.85
CA ASP A 14 14.48 -17.69 9.22
C ASP A 14 15.88 -18.29 9.24
N THR A 15 16.37 -18.65 10.42
CA THR A 15 17.73 -19.13 10.62
C THR A 15 17.75 -20.63 10.90
N ALA A 16 18.88 -21.26 10.55
CA ALA A 16 19.10 -22.64 10.92
C ALA A 16 19.18 -22.81 12.46
N PRO A 17 18.86 -24.00 13.01
CA PRO A 17 18.96 -24.26 14.44
C PRO A 17 20.34 -23.89 15.00
N GLY A 18 20.37 -23.11 16.08
CA GLY A 18 21.60 -22.66 16.73
C GLY A 18 22.24 -21.40 16.13
N VAL A 19 21.66 -20.82 15.07
CA VAL A 19 22.13 -19.55 14.48
C VAL A 19 21.26 -18.40 15.00
N GLY A 20 21.90 -17.45 15.68
CA GLY A 20 21.27 -16.19 16.10
C GLY A 20 21.66 -15.04 15.18
N THR A 21 20.76 -14.07 15.03
CA THR A 21 21.01 -12.81 14.32
C THR A 21 20.99 -11.65 15.30
N ASP A 22 21.91 -10.70 15.10
CA ASP A 22 21.94 -9.41 15.77
C ASP A 22 22.20 -8.31 14.72
N PRO A 23 21.23 -7.43 14.43
CA PRO A 23 19.90 -7.36 15.06
C PRO A 23 19.02 -8.57 14.70
N ARG A 24 18.05 -8.86 15.58
CA ARG A 24 17.05 -9.93 15.35
C ARG A 24 15.98 -9.52 14.32
N GLU A 25 15.70 -8.22 14.23
CA GLU A 25 14.66 -7.63 13.39
C GLU A 25 15.26 -6.60 12.45
N PHE A 26 14.78 -6.59 11.22
CA PHE A 26 15.21 -5.69 10.15
C PHE A 26 14.01 -4.90 9.67
N GLU A 27 14.26 -3.71 9.12
CA GLU A 27 13.24 -2.88 8.51
C GLU A 27 13.54 -2.68 7.02
N THR A 28 12.50 -2.74 6.19
CA THR A 28 12.58 -2.47 4.76
C THR A 28 11.37 -1.68 4.28
N VAL A 29 11.50 -1.08 3.09
CA VAL A 29 10.42 -0.37 2.41
C VAL A 29 9.98 -1.16 1.19
N VAL A 30 8.76 -1.67 1.22
CA VAL A 30 8.13 -2.38 0.11
C VAL A 30 7.32 -1.41 -0.73
N ARG A 31 7.45 -1.52 -2.06
CA ARG A 31 6.68 -0.73 -3.03
C ARG A 31 5.89 -1.67 -3.92
N VAL A 32 4.57 -1.65 -3.78
CA VAL A 32 3.67 -2.55 -4.49
C VAL A 32 2.98 -1.79 -5.60
N THR A 33 3.12 -2.27 -6.84
CA THR A 33 2.41 -1.71 -8.00
C THR A 33 1.18 -2.58 -8.22
N PRO A 34 -0.04 -2.07 -8.04
CA PRO A 34 -1.24 -2.85 -8.33
C PRO A 34 -1.42 -3.04 -9.84
N PRO A 35 -2.34 -3.93 -10.24
CA PRO A 35 -2.94 -3.92 -11.57
C PRO A 35 -3.51 -2.54 -11.92
N GLU A 36 -3.77 -2.31 -13.22
CA GLU A 36 -4.34 -1.04 -13.66
C GLU A 36 -5.74 -0.82 -13.04
N PRO A 37 -6.13 0.45 -12.76
CA PRO A 37 -7.46 0.73 -12.23
C PRO A 37 -8.56 0.14 -13.12
N GLY A 38 -9.44 -0.70 -12.54
CA GLY A 38 -10.47 -1.46 -13.25
C GLY A 38 -10.13 -2.92 -13.52
N GLU A 39 -8.87 -3.34 -13.37
CA GLU A 39 -8.45 -4.74 -13.52
C GLU A 39 -8.57 -5.55 -12.22
N SER A 40 -8.84 -6.85 -12.31
CA SER A 40 -8.97 -7.72 -11.14
C SER A 40 -7.79 -7.57 -10.15
N GLY A 41 -8.08 -7.14 -8.92
CA GLY A 41 -7.07 -6.92 -7.87
C GLY A 41 -6.54 -5.48 -7.73
N TRP A 42 -7.04 -4.51 -8.51
CA TRP A 42 -6.62 -3.10 -8.42
C TRP A 42 -6.95 -2.42 -7.07
N MET A 43 -7.98 -2.92 -6.38
CA MET A 43 -8.52 -2.34 -5.14
C MET A 43 -7.79 -2.78 -3.85
N LEU A 44 -6.47 -3.03 -3.89
CA LEU A 44 -5.70 -3.45 -2.70
C LEU A 44 -5.99 -2.58 -1.46
N PHE A 45 -6.12 -1.26 -1.66
CA PHE A 45 -6.40 -0.31 -0.59
C PHE A 45 -7.73 -0.54 0.11
N ARG A 46 -8.75 -1.05 -0.60
CA ARG A 46 -10.08 -1.28 -0.06
C ARG A 46 -10.05 -2.35 1.02
N ASP A 47 -9.26 -3.39 0.76
CA ASP A 47 -9.17 -4.56 1.64
C ASP A 47 -8.16 -4.33 2.77
N ALA A 48 -7.08 -3.59 2.50
CA ALA A 48 -5.95 -3.46 3.44
C ALA A 48 -5.94 -2.16 4.27
N LEU A 49 -6.60 -1.08 3.83
CA LEU A 49 -6.41 0.25 4.42
C LEU A 49 -7.68 0.84 5.03
N TRP A 50 -7.49 1.71 6.02
CA TRP A 50 -8.50 2.58 6.57
C TRP A 50 -7.86 3.84 7.15
N ARG A 51 -8.32 5.02 6.72
CA ARG A 51 -7.84 6.35 7.16
C ARG A 51 -6.32 6.56 7.07
N GLY A 52 -5.66 5.90 6.11
CA GLY A 52 -4.21 6.00 5.92
C GLY A 52 -3.39 5.06 6.80
N GLU A 53 -4.02 4.07 7.42
CA GLU A 53 -3.37 3.02 8.20
C GLU A 53 -3.83 1.64 7.72
N VAL A 54 -3.09 0.58 8.09
CA VAL A 54 -3.54 -0.80 7.85
C VAL A 54 -4.76 -1.08 8.74
N ASN A 55 -5.84 -1.62 8.16
CA ASN A 55 -7.08 -1.88 8.91
C ASN A 55 -7.00 -3.16 9.78
N ASP A 56 -6.23 -4.15 9.31
CA ASP A 56 -5.99 -5.43 9.96
C ASP A 56 -4.47 -5.71 9.94
N PRO A 57 -3.78 -5.53 11.08
CA PRO A 57 -2.35 -5.79 11.18
C PRO A 57 -1.94 -7.23 10.86
N VAL A 58 -2.79 -8.21 11.14
CA VAL A 58 -2.50 -9.64 10.87
C VAL A 58 -2.55 -9.90 9.37
N TYR A 59 -3.59 -9.41 8.70
CA TYR A 59 -3.69 -9.49 7.24
C TYR A 59 -2.53 -8.74 6.56
N ALA A 60 -2.17 -7.56 7.06
CA ALA A 60 -1.04 -6.79 6.52
C ALA A 60 0.30 -7.54 6.65
N CYS A 61 0.51 -8.27 7.76
CA CYS A 61 1.70 -9.12 7.91
C CYS A 61 1.67 -10.28 6.91
N GLN A 62 0.57 -11.01 6.79
CA GLN A 62 0.43 -12.12 5.82
C GLN A 62 0.67 -11.67 4.38
N LEU A 63 0.14 -10.50 4.03
CA LEU A 63 0.34 -9.89 2.74
C LEU A 63 1.82 -9.55 2.50
N ALA A 64 2.50 -8.97 3.50
CA ALA A 64 3.93 -8.68 3.41
C ALA A 64 4.81 -9.94 3.36
N GLU A 65 4.43 -11.01 4.08
CA GLU A 65 5.08 -12.32 3.99
C GLU A 65 5.00 -12.88 2.57
N SER A 66 3.84 -12.72 1.89
CA SER A 66 3.68 -13.15 0.50
C SER A 66 4.58 -12.41 -0.49
N TRP A 67 5.01 -11.19 -0.15
CA TRP A 67 5.89 -10.37 -1.00
C TRP A 67 7.37 -10.65 -0.76
N LEU A 68 7.76 -10.94 0.49
CA LEU A 68 9.15 -10.99 0.91
C LEU A 68 9.67 -12.40 1.20
N ASP A 69 8.78 -13.39 1.32
CA ASP A 69 9.11 -14.79 1.63
C ASP A 69 9.93 -14.94 2.93
N VAL A 70 9.61 -14.12 3.94
CA VAL A 70 10.25 -14.11 5.27
C VAL A 70 9.21 -13.83 6.35
N PRO A 71 9.42 -14.27 7.61
CA PRO A 71 8.52 -13.96 8.73
C PRO A 71 8.40 -12.45 8.98
N VAL A 72 7.19 -11.92 8.93
CA VAL A 72 6.92 -10.49 9.16
C VAL A 72 6.44 -10.26 10.60
N VAL A 73 7.01 -9.24 11.24
CA VAL A 73 6.66 -8.82 12.60
C VAL A 73 5.63 -7.69 12.56
N SER A 74 5.78 -6.76 11.63
CA SER A 74 4.82 -5.67 11.42
C SER A 74 4.86 -5.16 9.98
N CYS A 75 3.71 -4.72 9.49
CA CYS A 75 3.56 -4.07 8.19
C CYS A 75 2.69 -2.83 8.38
N GLU A 76 3.22 -1.68 8.02
CA GLU A 76 2.56 -0.38 8.17
C GLU A 76 2.46 0.30 6.81
N PHE A 77 1.30 0.85 6.49
CA PHE A 77 1.14 1.69 5.31
C PHE A 77 1.81 3.03 5.55
N ALA A 78 2.65 3.47 4.60
CA ALA A 78 3.34 4.75 4.67
C ALA A 78 2.63 5.80 3.82
N GLU A 79 2.41 5.49 2.54
CA GLU A 79 1.82 6.42 1.57
C GLU A 79 1.51 5.73 0.23
N LEU A 80 0.62 6.37 -0.53
CA LEU A 80 0.40 6.12 -1.95
C LEU A 80 1.26 7.09 -2.75
N ARG A 81 2.18 6.58 -3.57
CA ARG A 81 3.00 7.38 -4.49
C ARG A 81 2.45 7.27 -5.90
N THR A 82 2.24 8.37 -6.60
CA THR A 82 1.66 8.39 -7.95
C THR A 82 1.99 9.70 -8.67
N ASP A 83 1.79 9.75 -9.99
CA ASP A 83 1.65 11.01 -10.71
C ASP A 83 0.18 11.42 -10.89
N GLU A 84 -0.05 12.59 -11.50
CA GLU A 84 -1.39 13.14 -11.74
C GLU A 84 -2.21 12.34 -12.75
N GLU A 85 -1.58 11.72 -13.75
CA GLU A 85 -2.24 10.94 -14.80
C GLU A 85 -2.80 9.65 -14.18
N ASP A 86 -1.95 8.90 -13.47
CA ASP A 86 -2.35 7.69 -12.76
C ASP A 86 -3.37 7.96 -11.64
N LEU A 87 -3.22 9.09 -10.93
CA LEU A 87 -4.20 9.47 -9.91
C LEU A 87 -5.55 9.82 -10.54
N THR A 88 -5.56 10.39 -11.74
CA THR A 88 -6.80 10.66 -12.48
C THR A 88 -7.46 9.36 -12.91
N ALA A 89 -6.70 8.41 -13.47
CA ALA A 89 -7.21 7.09 -13.82
C ALA A 89 -7.79 6.34 -12.61
N LEU A 90 -7.11 6.41 -11.45
CA LEU A 90 -7.63 5.86 -10.20
C LEU A 90 -8.97 6.51 -9.80
N ARG A 91 -9.07 7.84 -9.90
CA ARG A 91 -10.30 8.57 -9.56
C ARG A 91 -11.46 8.19 -10.47
N GLU A 92 -11.21 8.03 -11.76
CA GLU A 92 -12.21 7.60 -12.74
C GLU A 92 -12.69 6.18 -12.46
N ALA A 93 -11.77 5.24 -12.19
CA ALA A 93 -12.12 3.87 -11.82
C ALA A 93 -12.93 3.81 -10.52
N ILE A 94 -12.58 4.60 -9.50
CA ILE A 94 -13.38 4.71 -8.27
C ILE A 94 -14.76 5.31 -8.57
N ALA A 95 -14.84 6.33 -9.43
CA ALA A 95 -16.10 6.98 -9.80
C ALA A 95 -17.08 6.00 -10.45
N ALA A 96 -16.56 5.03 -11.21
CA ALA A 96 -17.36 3.99 -11.86
C ALA A 96 -17.95 2.97 -10.87
N GLU A 97 -17.35 2.80 -9.70
CA GLU A 97 -17.70 1.77 -8.70
C GLU A 97 -18.04 2.37 -7.32
N LEU A 98 -18.55 3.61 -7.26
CA LEU A 98 -18.77 4.34 -6.00
C LEU A 98 -19.67 3.60 -5.00
N ASP A 99 -20.68 2.89 -5.49
CA ASP A 99 -21.59 2.09 -4.68
C ASP A 99 -20.85 1.02 -3.86
N GLU A 100 -19.76 0.43 -4.38
CA GLU A 100 -18.96 -0.56 -3.67
C GLU A 100 -18.25 -0.02 -2.43
N PHE A 101 -18.02 1.30 -2.41
CA PHE A 101 -17.33 1.99 -1.32
C PHE A 101 -18.31 2.60 -0.30
N ASN A 102 -19.62 2.56 -0.57
CA ASN A 102 -20.65 3.24 0.21
C ASN A 102 -20.26 4.70 0.50
N ALA A 103 -19.97 5.44 -0.57
CA ALA A 103 -19.46 6.81 -0.53
C ALA A 103 -20.16 7.69 -1.57
N GLU A 104 -20.31 8.97 -1.23
CA GLU A 104 -21.03 9.94 -2.08
C GLU A 104 -20.09 10.66 -3.07
N SER A 105 -18.77 10.54 -2.88
CA SER A 105 -17.77 11.11 -3.79
C SER A 105 -16.45 10.34 -3.78
N VAL A 106 -15.71 10.42 -4.88
CA VAL A 106 -14.35 9.88 -5.01
C VAL A 106 -13.42 10.47 -3.96
N ARG A 107 -13.58 11.76 -3.63
CA ARG A 107 -12.80 12.41 -2.58
C ARG A 107 -13.03 11.75 -1.23
N ASP A 108 -14.27 11.42 -0.91
CA ASP A 108 -14.60 10.72 0.34
C ASP A 108 -13.99 9.32 0.36
N VAL A 109 -14.00 8.59 -0.75
CA VAL A 109 -13.31 7.29 -0.86
C VAL A 109 -11.81 7.45 -0.59
N LEU A 110 -11.14 8.36 -1.30
CA LEU A 110 -9.71 8.57 -1.13
C LEU A 110 -9.36 8.98 0.30
N HIS A 111 -10.15 9.87 0.91
CA HIS A 111 -9.94 10.27 2.29
C HIS A 111 -10.25 9.14 3.29
N LYS A 112 -11.28 8.33 3.03
CA LYS A 112 -11.69 7.20 3.86
C LYS A 112 -10.62 6.12 3.93
N TYR A 113 -9.94 5.84 2.83
CA TYR A 113 -8.94 4.77 2.78
C TYR A 113 -7.51 5.28 2.99
N PHE A 114 -7.13 6.39 2.36
CA PHE A 114 -5.76 6.91 2.41
C PHE A 114 -5.57 8.07 3.39
N GLY A 115 -6.64 8.66 3.93
CA GLY A 115 -6.54 9.83 4.78
C GLY A 115 -5.90 11.01 4.03
N SER A 116 -4.67 11.36 4.43
CA SER A 116 -3.82 12.36 3.77
C SER A 116 -2.54 11.76 3.19
N ALA A 117 -2.41 10.43 3.18
CA ALA A 117 -1.20 9.71 2.78
C ALA A 117 -1.17 9.42 1.27
N ILE A 118 -1.50 10.44 0.46
CA ILE A 118 -1.34 10.41 -1.01
C ILE A 118 -0.28 11.44 -1.37
N HIS A 119 0.79 10.97 -1.98
CA HIS A 119 1.88 11.78 -2.46
C HIS A 119 1.88 11.78 -3.99
N VAL A 120 1.60 12.94 -4.55
CA VAL A 120 1.64 13.17 -5.99
C VAL A 120 2.97 13.80 -6.34
N GLU A 121 3.75 13.13 -7.17
CA GLU A 121 4.99 13.68 -7.70
C GLU A 121 4.66 14.48 -8.96
N SER A 122 4.71 15.81 -8.85
CA SER A 122 4.78 16.67 -10.02
C SER A 122 6.09 16.39 -10.75
N ALA A 123 6.08 16.33 -12.07
CA ALA A 123 7.28 16.24 -12.89
C ALA A 123 8.09 17.56 -12.84
N ASP A 124 8.54 17.96 -11.64
CA ASP A 124 9.39 19.12 -11.41
C ASP A 124 10.73 18.62 -10.86
N ARG A 125 11.56 18.10 -11.78
CA ARG A 125 13.02 18.09 -11.64
C ARG A 125 13.72 17.85 -12.99
N GLU A 126 13.67 18.85 -13.85
CA GLU A 126 14.80 19.16 -14.74
C GLU A 126 15.49 20.39 -14.14
N ASP A 127 16.61 20.17 -13.44
CA ASP A 127 17.77 21.11 -13.39
C ASP A 127 19.03 20.33 -13.00
#